data_AF-A0A0J7KA95-F1
#
_entry.id   AF-A0A0J7KA95-F1
#
_cell.length_a   1.000
_cell.length_b   1.000
_cell.length_c   1.000
_cell.angle_alpha   90.00
_cell.angle_beta   90.00
_cell.angle_gamma   90.00
#
_symmetry.space_group_name_H-M   'P 1'
#
loop_
_entity.id
_entity.type
_entity.pdbx_description
1 polymer ?
#
loop_
_entity_poly.entity_id
_entity_poly.type
_entity_poly.pdbx_seq_one_letter_code
_entity_poly.pdbx_strand_id
1 'polypeptide(L)'
;MIICDGTYYRHQKSSNNNYQRKAYSVQKGVPLCKPFTICTTNGFIIDVAGPFYANQNDATILKIVMSQEDGLSSLMKEGDIFVLDRGFRDIKNELENRRYRVLIPAFKGKRKQLTTKESNDSRFVTKVRWPVEAVHGVLGKKYRLLHNQLDNKLLPKTMLLCKVACFLNNTFGKRFNSDHTMVQEVVDQMNDRNDIENTLAEEVENNNWSRKTVPFQKITSEDLIDFPEMSERELKIFFTGTYQLSQAISYLAEMLDDNNNIRLSFLKENTNIVKLEVPSRHKKKQIYKCYIQYNPNTIGKSGILRYACDCANGRRTIGCCSHLAAIIYYLSHARYLSRIVKPVEKLQHIFDSEDIVPTINDDSDED
;
A
#
# COMPACT_ATOMS: atom_id res chain seq x y z
N MET A 1 15.87 10.13 10.88
CA MET A 1 14.66 9.32 10.61
C MET A 1 15.08 7.99 10.02
N ILE A 2 14.59 6.91 10.59
CA ILE A 2 14.89 5.54 10.14
C ILE A 2 13.60 4.76 9.90
N ILE A 3 13.69 3.81 8.99
CA ILE A 3 12.65 2.86 8.62
C ILE A 3 13.20 1.47 8.92
N CYS A 4 12.40 0.67 9.62
CA CYS A 4 12.75 -0.70 9.96
C CYS A 4 11.71 -1.65 9.39
N ASP A 5 12.17 -2.75 8.79
CA ASP A 5 11.25 -3.78 8.29
C ASP A 5 11.94 -5.15 8.16
N GLY A 6 11.17 -6.21 8.39
CA GLY A 6 11.59 -7.59 8.20
C GLY A 6 11.49 -7.99 6.72
N THR A 7 12.42 -8.82 6.26
CA THR A 7 12.28 -9.53 4.98
C THR A 7 12.36 -11.04 5.20
N TYR A 8 12.12 -11.83 4.15
CA TYR A 8 11.94 -13.28 4.26
C TYR A 8 12.87 -14.02 3.30
N TYR A 9 13.81 -14.80 3.84
CA TYR A 9 14.67 -15.67 3.04
C TYR A 9 14.28 -17.12 3.25
N ARG A 10 13.76 -17.74 2.19
CA ARG A 10 13.31 -19.14 2.18
C ARG A 10 14.51 -20.07 2.20
N HIS A 11 14.40 -21.20 2.87
CA HIS A 11 15.42 -22.24 2.84
C HIS A 11 14.80 -23.64 2.75
N GLN A 12 15.64 -24.64 2.56
CA GLN A 12 15.22 -26.05 2.50
C GLN A 12 14.62 -26.52 3.83
N LYS A 13 13.76 -27.54 3.79
CA LYS A 13 13.29 -28.22 5.01
C LYS A 13 14.48 -28.80 5.77
N SER A 14 14.47 -28.65 7.09
CA SER A 14 15.49 -29.20 7.97
C SER A 14 15.04 -30.54 8.56
N SER A 15 15.96 -31.50 8.63
CA SER A 15 15.76 -32.75 9.38
C SER A 15 15.83 -32.55 10.90
N ASN A 16 16.39 -31.43 11.37
CA ASN A 16 16.28 -31.01 12.76
C ASN A 16 14.87 -30.46 13.02
N ASN A 17 14.02 -31.30 13.62
CA ASN A 17 12.62 -31.01 13.91
C ASN A 17 12.41 -29.78 14.81
N ASN A 18 13.33 -29.50 15.75
CA ASN A 18 13.24 -28.32 16.62
C ASN A 18 13.43 -27.04 15.80
N TYR A 19 14.53 -26.97 15.05
CA TYR A 19 14.78 -25.84 14.16
C TYR A 19 13.67 -25.67 13.13
N GLN A 20 13.20 -26.77 12.53
CA GLN A 20 12.13 -26.76 11.54
C GLN A 20 10.84 -26.12 12.08
N ARG A 21 10.45 -26.38 13.33
CA ARG A 21 9.28 -25.74 13.94
C ARG A 21 9.45 -24.23 14.12
N LYS A 22 10.64 -23.76 14.49
CA LYS A 22 10.92 -22.32 14.70
C LYS A 22 11.06 -21.55 13.38
N ALA A 23 11.61 -22.19 12.36
CA ALA A 23 11.84 -21.61 11.04
C ALA A 23 10.61 -21.69 10.12
N TYR A 24 9.57 -22.44 10.47
CA TYR A 24 8.38 -22.54 9.63
C TYR A 24 7.47 -21.33 9.80
N SER A 25 7.19 -20.62 8.70
CA SER A 25 6.18 -19.57 8.68
C SER A 25 4.84 -20.16 8.30
N VAL A 26 3.88 -20.12 9.23
CA VAL A 26 2.49 -20.50 8.93
C VAL A 26 1.90 -19.62 7.83
N GLN A 27 2.15 -18.30 7.89
CA GLN A 27 1.67 -17.33 6.92
C GLN A 27 2.19 -17.59 5.50
N LYS A 28 3.45 -18.02 5.35
CA LYS A 28 4.06 -18.27 4.03
C LYS A 28 4.05 -19.74 3.61
N GLY A 29 3.63 -20.65 4.50
CA GLY A 29 3.60 -22.10 4.25
C GLY A 29 4.97 -22.74 4.00
N VAL A 30 6.08 -22.08 4.36
CA VAL A 30 7.44 -22.53 4.03
C VAL A 30 8.44 -22.25 5.16
N PRO A 31 9.55 -23.02 5.24
CA PRO A 31 10.68 -22.67 6.10
C PRO A 31 11.38 -21.40 5.60
N LEU A 32 11.62 -20.47 6.51
CA LEU A 32 12.30 -19.21 6.24
C LEU A 32 13.05 -18.68 7.47
N CYS A 33 13.96 -17.75 7.21
CA CYS A 33 14.56 -16.92 8.24
C CYS A 33 14.34 -15.44 7.89
N LYS A 34 14.44 -14.56 8.90
CA LYS A 34 14.09 -13.14 8.78
C LYS A 34 15.29 -12.23 8.99
N PRO A 35 15.94 -11.73 7.93
CA PRO A 35 16.80 -10.56 8.03
C PRO A 35 15.95 -9.33 8.34
N PHE A 36 16.46 -8.42 9.17
CA PHE A 36 15.76 -7.21 9.60
C PHE A 36 16.53 -5.98 9.14
N THR A 37 15.94 -5.23 8.20
CA THR A 37 16.60 -4.11 7.53
C THR A 37 16.32 -2.81 8.26
N ILE A 38 17.36 -2.02 8.51
CA ILE A 38 17.26 -0.66 9.03
C ILE A 38 17.81 0.27 7.95
N CYS A 39 17.00 1.21 7.47
CA CYS A 39 17.40 2.13 6.41
C CYS A 39 16.86 3.54 6.63
N THR A 40 17.41 4.50 5.90
CA THR A 40 16.94 5.90 5.89
C THR A 40 15.80 6.09 4.88
N THR A 41 15.17 7.26 4.87
CA THR A 41 14.09 7.64 3.94
C THR A 41 14.51 7.78 2.47
N ASN A 42 15.80 7.65 2.14
CA ASN A 42 16.27 7.54 0.76
C ASN A 42 16.76 6.12 0.41
N GLY A 43 16.51 5.16 1.32
CA GLY A 43 16.88 3.75 1.28
C GLY A 43 18.38 3.47 1.37
N PHE A 44 19.18 4.39 1.91
CA PHE A 44 20.50 4.04 2.40
C PHE A 44 20.36 3.07 3.58
N ILE A 45 20.95 1.88 3.46
CA ILE A 45 20.86 0.82 4.47
C ILE A 45 21.88 1.11 5.56
N ILE A 46 21.43 1.26 6.81
CA ILE A 46 22.28 1.52 7.97
C ILE A 46 22.87 0.20 8.46
N ASP A 47 22.02 -0.79 8.70
CA ASP A 47 22.42 -2.13 9.10
C ASP A 47 21.34 -3.16 8.72
N VAL A 48 21.72 -4.44 8.77
CA VAL A 48 20.82 -5.57 8.72
C VAL A 48 21.09 -6.49 9.91
N ALA A 49 20.08 -6.62 10.77
CA ALA A 49 20.12 -7.51 11.93
C ALA A 49 19.58 -8.91 11.62
N GLY A 50 19.91 -9.87 12.48
CA GLY A 50 19.44 -11.26 12.38
C GLY A 50 20.44 -12.19 11.66
N PRO A 51 19.96 -13.23 10.94
CA PRO A 51 18.55 -13.54 10.70
C PRO A 51 17.85 -14.04 11.97
N PHE A 52 16.56 -13.73 12.08
CA PHE A 52 15.66 -14.15 13.15
C PHE A 52 14.77 -15.33 12.71
N TYR A 53 14.12 -15.98 13.67
CA TYR A 53 13.19 -17.07 13.38
C TYR A 53 11.90 -16.56 12.73
N ALA A 54 11.26 -17.42 11.93
CA ALA A 54 10.04 -17.10 11.21
C ALA A 54 8.87 -16.70 12.13
N ASN A 55 8.82 -17.26 13.33
CA ASN A 55 7.76 -17.02 14.31
C ASN A 55 7.99 -15.76 15.18
N GLN A 56 9.12 -15.06 15.04
CA GLN A 56 9.35 -13.79 15.73
C GLN A 56 8.68 -12.67 14.93
N ASN A 57 7.79 -11.91 15.57
CA ASN A 57 7.19 -10.73 14.96
C ASN A 57 8.19 -9.56 14.94
N ASP A 58 7.93 -8.58 14.06
CA ASP A 58 8.90 -7.52 13.79
C ASP A 58 9.06 -6.55 14.97
N ALA A 59 8.02 -6.35 15.79
CA ALA A 59 8.11 -5.62 17.06
C ALA A 59 9.11 -6.27 18.03
N THR A 60 9.05 -7.59 18.19
CA THR A 60 9.97 -8.35 19.06
C THR A 60 11.39 -8.28 18.53
N ILE A 61 11.56 -8.37 17.21
CA ILE A 61 12.87 -8.25 16.57
C ILE A 61 13.47 -6.87 16.84
N LEU A 62 12.70 -5.79 16.62
CA LEU A 62 13.18 -4.43 16.88
C LEU A 62 13.57 -4.24 18.35
N LYS A 63 12.85 -4.87 19.28
CA LYS A 63 13.19 -4.83 20.72
C LYS A 63 14.56 -5.43 20.99
N ILE A 64 14.86 -6.57 20.39
CA ILE A 64 16.18 -7.23 20.48
C ILE A 64 17.26 -6.33 19.87
N VAL A 65 16.99 -5.73 18.71
CA VAL A 65 17.93 -4.81 18.04
C VAL A 65 18.24 -3.59 18.92
N MET A 66 17.23 -3.05 19.60
CA MET A 66 17.36 -1.89 20.48
C MET A 66 17.99 -2.21 21.85
N SER A 67 18.08 -3.49 22.24
CA SER A 67 18.74 -3.89 23.50
C SER A 67 20.24 -4.17 23.34
N GLN A 68 20.77 -4.15 22.11
CA GLN A 68 22.20 -4.32 21.87
C GLN A 68 22.95 -3.04 22.25
N GLU A 69 23.95 -3.13 23.13
CA GLU A 69 24.72 -1.98 23.63
C GLU A 69 25.50 -1.29 22.51
N ASP A 70 26.24 -2.06 21.70
CA ASP A 70 26.97 -1.56 20.53
C ASP A 70 26.14 -1.61 19.22
N GLY A 71 24.82 -1.68 19.36
CA GLY A 71 23.89 -1.85 18.25
C GLY A 71 23.33 -0.53 17.70
N LEU A 72 22.13 -0.60 17.11
CA LEU A 72 21.41 0.56 16.58
C LEU A 72 21.27 1.69 17.62
N SER A 73 21.06 1.34 18.89
CA SER A 73 20.90 2.27 20.00
C SER A 73 22.07 3.27 20.13
N SER A 74 23.30 2.83 19.85
CA SER A 74 24.52 3.66 19.92
C SER A 74 24.57 4.77 18.85
N LEU A 75 23.83 4.60 17.75
CA LEU A 75 23.76 5.55 16.64
C LEU A 75 22.61 6.56 16.78
N MET A 76 21.66 6.29 17.68
CA MET A 76 20.41 7.02 17.80
C MET A 76 20.49 8.09 18.89
N LYS A 77 19.72 9.18 18.71
CA LYS A 77 19.62 10.29 19.66
C LYS A 77 18.17 10.54 20.06
N GLU A 78 17.97 11.14 21.23
CA GLU A 78 16.64 11.62 21.63
C GLU A 78 16.03 12.49 20.53
N GLY A 79 14.74 12.29 20.26
CA GLY A 79 14.01 12.98 19.19
C GLY A 79 14.14 12.35 17.80
N ASP A 80 15.02 11.36 17.60
CA ASP A 80 15.07 10.61 16.34
C ASP A 80 13.74 9.92 16.05
N ILE A 81 13.41 9.85 14.76
CA ILE A 81 12.11 9.41 14.27
C ILE A 81 12.21 7.99 13.71
N PHE A 82 11.41 7.08 14.26
CA PHE A 82 11.13 5.76 13.69
C PHE A 82 9.86 5.83 12.83
N VAL A 83 9.97 5.41 11.58
CA VAL A 83 8.82 5.20 10.70
C VAL A 83 8.62 3.70 10.53
N LEU A 84 7.51 3.21 11.04
CA LEU A 84 7.25 1.78 11.20
C LEU A 84 5.90 1.41 10.59
N ASP A 85 5.73 0.13 10.26
CA ASP A 85 4.43 -0.41 9.87
C ASP A 85 3.52 -0.66 11.10
N ARG A 86 2.29 -1.13 10.87
CA ARG A 86 1.34 -1.46 11.94
C ARG A 86 1.76 -2.67 12.78
N GLY A 87 2.58 -3.58 12.25
CA GLY A 87 3.13 -4.74 12.96
C GLY A 87 4.08 -4.38 14.11
N PHE A 88 4.58 -3.14 14.17
CA PHE A 88 5.41 -2.64 15.27
C PHE A 88 4.62 -2.04 16.45
N ARG A 89 3.30 -2.23 16.51
CA ARG A 89 2.46 -1.66 17.57
C ARG A 89 2.99 -1.90 18.98
N ASP A 90 3.45 -3.13 19.25
CA ASP A 90 3.78 -3.58 20.60
C ASP A 90 5.08 -2.98 21.17
N ILE A 91 5.94 -2.42 20.32
CA ILE A 91 7.19 -1.77 20.76
C ILE A 91 7.08 -0.24 20.84
N LYS A 92 5.98 0.35 20.34
CA LYS A 92 5.81 1.81 20.27
C LYS A 92 6.11 2.50 21.61
N ASN A 93 5.47 2.06 22.70
CA ASN A 93 5.62 2.67 24.02
C ASN A 93 7.06 2.57 24.55
N GLU A 94 7.76 1.47 24.25
CA GLU A 94 9.16 1.31 24.67
C GLU A 94 10.08 2.31 23.96
N LEU A 95 9.87 2.52 22.66
CA LEU A 95 10.62 3.50 21.89
C LEU A 95 10.32 4.95 22.35
N GLU A 96 9.05 5.26 22.62
CA GLU A 96 8.65 6.58 23.12
C GLU A 96 9.21 6.85 24.53
N ASN A 97 9.28 5.84 25.40
CA ASN A 97 9.93 5.95 26.72
C ASN A 97 11.44 6.22 26.61
N ARG A 98 12.08 5.79 25.52
CA ARG A 98 13.47 6.14 25.17
C ARG A 98 13.58 7.50 24.48
N ARG A 99 12.50 8.31 24.49
CA ARG A 99 12.41 9.65 23.90
C ARG A 99 12.58 9.69 22.38
N TYR A 100 12.27 8.60 21.69
CA TYR A 100 12.15 8.59 20.24
C TYR A 100 10.74 9.00 19.80
N ARG A 101 10.63 9.55 18.59
CA ARG A 101 9.35 9.80 17.95
C ARG A 101 8.97 8.59 17.11
N VAL A 102 7.77 8.03 17.31
CA VAL A 102 7.33 6.84 16.58
C VAL A 102 6.14 7.16 15.69
N LEU A 103 6.31 6.96 14.38
CA LEU A 103 5.27 7.15 13.37
C LEU A 103 4.81 5.79 12.85
N ILE A 104 3.55 5.43 13.13
CA ILE A 104 2.90 4.19 12.73
C ILE A 104 1.52 4.54 12.14
N PRO A 105 1.06 3.90 11.05
CA PRO A 105 -0.29 4.12 10.53
C PRO A 105 -1.36 3.80 11.57
N ALA A 106 -2.45 4.58 11.59
CA ALA A 106 -3.52 4.43 12.56
C ALA A 106 -4.25 3.08 12.44
N PHE A 107 -4.86 2.63 13.55
CA PHE A 107 -5.65 1.41 13.63
C PHE A 107 -7.14 1.74 13.72
N LYS A 108 -7.97 1.15 12.84
CA LYS A 108 -9.42 1.33 12.90
C LYS A 108 -10.06 0.68 14.13
N GLY A 109 -9.42 -0.34 14.70
CA GLY A 109 -9.98 -1.13 15.79
C GLY A 109 -11.29 -1.80 15.35
N LYS A 110 -12.35 -1.66 16.16
CA LYS A 110 -13.69 -2.19 15.84
C LYS A 110 -14.51 -1.31 14.88
N ARG A 111 -14.01 -0.13 14.51
CA ARG A 111 -14.69 0.78 13.59
C ARG A 111 -14.61 0.25 12.16
N LYS A 112 -15.57 0.63 11.33
CA LYS A 112 -15.57 0.28 9.90
C LYS A 112 -14.44 0.97 9.14
N GLN A 113 -14.16 2.23 9.48
CA GLN A 113 -13.19 3.07 8.79
C GLN A 113 -12.40 3.92 9.80
N LEU A 114 -11.20 4.34 9.40
CA LEU A 114 -10.43 5.39 10.07
C LEU A 114 -11.13 6.75 9.89
N THR A 115 -10.91 7.69 10.79
CA THR A 115 -11.33 9.09 10.58
C THR A 115 -10.55 9.73 9.42
N THR A 116 -10.98 10.89 8.95
CA THR A 116 -10.25 11.64 7.91
C THR A 116 -8.82 11.93 8.37
N LYS A 117 -8.66 12.50 9.57
CA LYS A 117 -7.36 12.81 10.17
C LYS A 117 -6.47 11.58 10.29
N GLU A 118 -6.98 10.49 10.87
CA GLU A 118 -6.21 9.24 11.00
C GLU A 118 -5.77 8.67 9.64
N SER A 119 -6.64 8.77 8.63
CA SER A 119 -6.33 8.28 7.27
C SER A 119 -5.28 9.15 6.58
N ASN A 120 -5.35 10.47 6.77
CA ASN A 120 -4.38 11.44 6.26
C ASN A 120 -3.02 11.28 6.94
N ASP A 121 -2.97 11.22 8.27
CA ASP A 121 -1.75 10.98 9.04
C ASP A 121 -1.08 9.66 8.60
N SER A 122 -1.88 8.59 8.45
CA SER A 122 -1.41 7.30 7.93
C SER A 122 -0.81 7.40 6.52
N ARG A 123 -1.35 8.30 5.68
CA ARG A 123 -0.84 8.53 4.33
C ARG A 123 0.55 9.16 4.35
N PHE A 124 0.83 10.09 5.26
CA PHE A 124 2.19 10.63 5.45
C PHE A 124 3.19 9.54 5.84
N VAL A 125 2.82 8.67 6.79
CA VAL A 125 3.69 7.57 7.22
C VAL A 125 3.99 6.61 6.06
N THR A 126 2.96 6.17 5.34
CA THR A 126 3.13 5.28 4.17
C THR A 126 3.89 5.96 3.03
N LYS A 127 3.76 7.28 2.86
CA LYS A 127 4.49 8.05 1.84
C LYS A 127 5.98 8.07 2.06
N VAL A 128 6.45 8.03 3.31
CA VAL A 128 7.89 8.05 3.62
C VAL A 128 8.46 6.65 3.90
N ARG A 129 7.62 5.65 4.21
CA ARG A 129 8.04 4.27 4.50
C ARG A 129 8.43 3.44 3.27
N TRP A 130 7.93 3.79 2.08
CA TRP A 130 8.15 3.01 0.84
C TRP A 130 9.61 2.62 0.50
N PRO A 131 10.67 3.36 0.88
CA PRO A 131 12.04 3.00 0.50
C PRO A 131 12.46 1.62 1.01
N VAL A 132 11.98 1.16 2.16
CA VAL A 132 12.36 -0.17 2.70
C VAL A 132 11.85 -1.31 1.81
N GLU A 133 10.63 -1.18 1.28
CA GLU A 133 10.06 -2.13 0.33
C GLU A 133 10.84 -2.12 -1.00
N ALA A 134 11.24 -0.92 -1.44
CA ALA A 134 12.07 -0.76 -2.63
C ALA A 134 13.48 -1.37 -2.46
N VAL A 135 14.09 -1.20 -1.27
CA VAL A 135 15.35 -1.87 -0.90
C VAL A 135 15.18 -3.38 -1.02
N HIS A 136 14.16 -3.98 -0.38
CA HIS A 136 13.93 -5.42 -0.45
C HIS A 136 13.72 -5.91 -1.89
N GLY A 137 12.94 -5.16 -2.69
CA GLY A 137 12.70 -5.47 -4.09
C GLY A 137 13.99 -5.43 -4.94
N VAL A 138 14.86 -4.44 -4.72
CA VAL A 138 16.15 -4.35 -5.41
C VAL A 138 17.07 -5.48 -4.97
N LEU A 139 17.15 -5.76 -3.67
CA LEU A 139 17.99 -6.84 -3.13
C LEU A 139 17.55 -8.19 -3.69
N GLY A 140 16.24 -8.48 -3.69
CA GLY A 140 15.69 -9.72 -4.23
C GLY A 140 15.94 -9.90 -5.73
N LYS A 141 15.83 -8.83 -6.53
CA LYS A 141 16.06 -8.87 -7.97
C LYS A 141 17.54 -9.04 -8.34
N LYS A 142 18.44 -8.33 -7.66
CA LYS A 142 19.88 -8.32 -7.96
C LYS A 142 20.62 -9.52 -7.37
N TYR A 143 20.31 -9.88 -6.13
CA TYR A 143 21.02 -10.91 -5.37
C TYR A 143 20.15 -12.16 -5.26
N ARG A 144 19.96 -12.84 -6.40
CA ARG A 144 19.05 -14.00 -6.53
C ARG A 144 19.33 -15.13 -5.53
N LEU A 145 20.58 -15.26 -5.07
CA LEU A 145 20.94 -16.21 -4.00
C LEU A 145 20.08 -16.00 -2.74
N LEU A 146 19.79 -14.75 -2.37
CA LEU A 146 19.01 -14.39 -1.18
C LEU A 146 17.49 -14.43 -1.41
N HIS A 147 17.05 -14.46 -2.67
CA HIS A 147 15.63 -14.53 -3.04
C HIS A 147 15.17 -15.98 -3.29
N ASN A 148 16.05 -16.81 -3.83
CA ASN A 148 15.77 -18.21 -4.09
C ASN A 148 15.81 -19.03 -2.80
N GLN A 149 15.34 -20.28 -2.86
CA GLN A 149 15.42 -21.19 -1.72
C GLN A 149 16.89 -21.51 -1.39
N LEU A 150 17.35 -21.03 -0.23
CA LEU A 150 18.70 -21.26 0.28
C LEU A 150 18.91 -22.73 0.68
N ASP A 151 20.11 -23.24 0.39
CA ASP A 151 20.59 -24.50 0.95
C ASP A 151 20.83 -24.33 2.46
N ASN A 152 20.45 -25.33 3.25
CA ASN A 152 20.64 -25.29 4.71
C ASN A 152 22.11 -25.08 5.12
N LYS A 153 23.07 -25.50 4.29
CA LYS A 153 24.52 -25.28 4.50
C LYS A 153 24.91 -23.81 4.46
N LEU A 154 24.12 -22.95 3.82
CA LEU A 154 24.38 -21.52 3.73
C LEU A 154 23.76 -20.72 4.89
N LEU A 155 22.87 -21.32 5.68
CA LEU A 155 22.19 -20.63 6.79
C LEU A 155 23.16 -19.95 7.78
N PRO A 156 24.29 -20.58 8.19
CA PRO A 156 25.25 -19.91 9.06
C PRO A 156 25.90 -18.66 8.44
N LYS A 157 25.90 -18.55 7.10
CA LYS A 157 26.49 -17.43 6.35
C LYS A 157 25.44 -16.41 5.90
N THR A 158 24.15 -16.65 6.12
CA THR A 158 23.07 -15.79 5.63
C THR A 158 23.25 -14.34 6.06
N MET A 159 23.58 -14.07 7.32
CA MET A 159 23.80 -12.70 7.81
C MET A 159 24.92 -12.00 7.03
N LEU A 160 26.07 -12.68 6.85
CA LEU A 160 27.20 -12.13 6.10
C LEU A 160 26.81 -11.84 4.64
N LEU A 161 26.08 -12.76 4.00
CA LEU A 161 25.59 -12.55 2.64
C LEU A 161 24.62 -11.36 2.54
N CYS A 162 23.73 -11.18 3.53
CA CYS A 162 22.86 -10.00 3.62
C CYS A 162 23.69 -8.72 3.69
N LYS A 163 24.67 -8.67 4.59
CA LYS A 163 25.52 -7.50 4.81
C LYS A 163 26.33 -7.15 3.56
N VAL A 164 26.89 -8.15 2.87
CA VAL A 164 27.57 -7.96 1.58
C VAL A 164 26.62 -7.41 0.52
N ALA A 165 25.42 -7.99 0.37
CA ALA A 165 24.43 -7.50 -0.60
C ALA A 165 24.00 -6.06 -0.29
N CYS A 166 23.80 -5.72 0.98
CA CYS A 166 23.44 -4.37 1.41
C CYS A 166 24.57 -3.37 1.20
N PHE A 167 25.82 -3.76 1.51
CA PHE A 167 27.01 -2.95 1.22
C PHE A 167 27.12 -2.66 -0.28
N LEU A 168 27.05 -3.68 -1.12
CA LEU A 168 27.10 -3.52 -2.58
C LEU A 168 25.95 -2.63 -3.09
N ASN A 169 24.74 -2.77 -2.53
CA ASN A 169 23.61 -1.91 -2.89
C ASN A 169 23.82 -0.46 -2.44
N ASN A 170 24.38 -0.23 -1.25
CA ASN A 170 24.73 1.12 -0.81
C ASN A 170 25.80 1.75 -1.71
N THR A 171 26.83 0.98 -2.08
CA THR A 171 27.97 1.47 -2.87
C THR A 171 27.60 1.72 -4.34
N PHE A 172 26.86 0.80 -4.97
CA PHE A 172 26.62 0.82 -6.42
C PHE A 172 25.15 0.97 -6.82
N GLY A 173 24.22 0.92 -5.85
CA GLY A 173 22.79 1.08 -6.10
C GLY A 173 22.38 2.53 -6.29
N LYS A 174 21.35 2.75 -7.09
CA LYS A 174 20.71 4.07 -7.23
C LYS A 174 19.99 4.41 -5.93
N ARG A 175 20.11 5.65 -5.48
CA ARG A 175 19.32 6.17 -4.35
C ARG A 175 17.87 6.34 -4.76
N PHE A 176 16.96 6.18 -3.79
CA PHE A 176 15.54 6.35 -4.04
C PHE A 176 15.17 7.81 -3.94
N ASN A 177 14.59 8.32 -5.02
CA ASN A 177 13.93 9.61 -5.05
C ASN A 177 12.54 9.37 -5.65
N SER A 178 11.50 9.37 -4.81
CA SER A 178 10.12 9.24 -5.30
C SER A 178 9.72 10.55 -5.98
N ASP A 179 8.79 10.45 -6.93
CA ASP A 179 8.13 11.61 -7.55
C ASP A 179 9.02 12.53 -8.41
N HIS A 180 10.35 12.38 -8.38
CA HIS A 180 11.32 13.08 -9.24
C HIS A 180 11.04 14.60 -9.34
N THR A 181 10.54 15.08 -10.48
CA THR A 181 10.25 16.51 -10.72
C THR A 181 8.92 16.98 -10.13
N MET A 182 8.16 16.09 -9.47
CA MET A 182 6.83 16.37 -8.90
C MET A 182 6.85 16.46 -7.37
N VAL A 183 8.01 16.34 -6.72
CA VAL A 183 8.11 16.28 -5.24
C VAL A 183 7.42 17.47 -4.59
N GLN A 184 7.70 18.69 -5.04
CA GLN A 184 7.13 19.90 -4.45
C GLN A 184 5.59 19.91 -4.58
N GLU A 185 5.07 19.64 -5.77
CA GLU A 185 3.61 19.60 -6.01
C GLU A 185 2.91 18.53 -5.17
N VAL A 186 3.55 17.37 -4.96
CA VAL A 186 3.02 16.32 -4.10
C VAL A 186 3.03 16.75 -2.65
N VAL A 187 4.13 17.34 -2.17
CA VAL A 187 4.25 17.81 -0.78
C VAL A 187 3.24 18.92 -0.49
N ASP A 188 3.12 19.91 -1.37
CA ASP A 188 2.17 21.01 -1.24
C ASP A 188 0.74 20.46 -1.19
N GLN A 189 0.37 19.58 -2.13
CA GLN A 189 -0.96 18.95 -2.11
C GLN A 189 -1.24 18.15 -0.83
N MET A 190 -0.25 17.41 -0.31
CA MET A 190 -0.41 16.66 0.93
C MET A 190 -0.63 17.60 2.12
N ASN A 191 0.13 18.70 2.21
CA ASN A 191 0.01 19.67 3.29
C ASN A 191 -1.31 20.45 3.22
N ASP A 192 -1.70 20.91 2.04
CA ASP A 192 -2.95 21.66 1.81
C ASP A 192 -4.19 20.86 2.21
N ARG A 193 -4.13 19.53 2.11
CA ARG A 193 -5.25 18.61 2.39
C ARG A 193 -5.22 18.02 3.81
N ASN A 194 -4.14 18.21 4.57
CA ASN A 194 -3.90 17.51 5.82
C ASN A 194 -5.04 17.65 6.84
N ASP A 195 -5.49 18.89 7.05
CA ASP A 195 -6.51 19.23 8.04
C ASP A 195 -7.90 19.45 7.41
N ILE A 196 -8.09 19.04 6.14
CA ILE A 196 -9.38 19.12 5.46
C ILE A 196 -10.20 17.87 5.75
N GLU A 197 -11.34 18.05 6.40
CA GLU A 197 -12.33 17.01 6.65
C GLU A 197 -13.01 16.52 5.36
N ASN A 198 -13.38 15.23 5.33
CA ASN A 198 -14.05 14.63 4.18
C ASN A 198 -15.56 14.83 4.26
N THR A 199 -15.98 16.03 3.85
CA THR A 199 -17.39 16.44 3.87
C THR A 199 -18.29 15.60 2.94
N LEU A 200 -17.75 14.95 1.90
CA LEU A 200 -18.52 14.00 1.09
C LEU A 200 -18.78 12.70 1.84
N ALA A 201 -17.82 12.20 2.62
CA ALA A 201 -18.04 11.03 3.47
C ALA A 201 -19.12 11.28 4.54
N GLU A 202 -19.13 12.47 5.13
CA GLU A 202 -20.19 12.90 6.06
C GLU A 202 -21.56 12.97 5.38
N GLU A 203 -21.62 13.53 4.16
CA GLU A 203 -22.85 13.62 3.37
C GLU A 203 -23.40 12.23 3.01
N VAL A 204 -22.53 11.29 2.62
CA VAL A 204 -22.88 9.90 2.34
C VAL A 204 -23.49 9.21 3.58
N GLU A 205 -22.90 9.44 4.75
CA GLU A 205 -23.36 8.88 6.03
C GLU A 205 -24.70 9.48 6.46
N ASN A 206 -24.81 10.81 6.50
CA ASN A 206 -26.01 11.52 6.91
C ASN A 206 -27.22 11.17 6.04
N ASN A 207 -27.02 11.05 4.72
CA ASN A 207 -28.09 10.70 3.80
C ASN A 207 -28.33 9.19 3.64
N ASN A 208 -27.49 8.35 4.25
CA ASN A 208 -27.53 6.89 4.15
C ASN A 208 -27.45 6.37 2.69
N TRP A 209 -26.66 7.02 1.84
CA TRP A 209 -26.51 6.66 0.42
C TRP A 209 -25.92 5.28 0.18
N SER A 210 -25.27 4.69 1.17
CA SER A 210 -24.79 3.31 1.10
C SER A 210 -25.93 2.30 1.16
N ARG A 211 -27.06 2.65 1.79
CA ARG A 211 -28.23 1.75 1.96
C ARG A 211 -29.35 2.03 0.96
N LYS A 212 -29.42 3.25 0.43
CA LYS A 212 -30.47 3.68 -0.50
C LYS A 212 -30.03 3.54 -1.96
N THR A 213 -30.90 2.99 -2.79
CA THR A 213 -30.74 2.90 -4.26
C THR A 213 -31.53 3.97 -5.00
N VAL A 214 -32.69 4.35 -4.47
CA VAL A 214 -33.62 5.35 -5.03
C VAL A 214 -33.01 6.70 -5.46
N PRO A 215 -32.08 7.31 -4.69
CA PRO A 215 -31.55 8.63 -5.06
C PRO A 215 -30.54 8.56 -6.22
N PHE A 216 -30.15 7.36 -6.65
CA PHE A 216 -29.19 7.15 -7.72
C PHE A 216 -29.89 6.72 -9.01
N GLN A 217 -29.45 7.28 -10.14
CA GLN A 217 -29.84 6.85 -11.47
C GLN A 217 -28.66 6.19 -12.17
N LYS A 218 -28.87 4.96 -12.65
CA LYS A 218 -27.85 4.20 -13.38
C LYS A 218 -27.59 4.83 -14.74
N ILE A 219 -26.31 4.91 -15.11
CA ILE A 219 -25.85 5.30 -16.43
C ILE A 219 -24.65 4.45 -16.84
N THR A 220 -24.33 4.47 -18.12
CA THR A 220 -23.08 3.89 -18.61
C THR A 220 -21.97 4.94 -18.56
N SER A 221 -20.71 4.49 -18.59
CA SER A 221 -19.56 5.39 -18.71
C SER A 221 -19.52 6.20 -20.00
N GLU A 222 -20.20 5.74 -21.04
CA GLU A 222 -20.35 6.45 -22.32
C GLU A 222 -21.24 7.68 -22.18
N ASP A 223 -22.24 7.63 -21.30
CA ASP A 223 -23.16 8.74 -21.06
C ASP A 223 -22.51 9.87 -20.24
N LEU A 224 -21.41 9.60 -19.53
CA LEU A 224 -20.71 10.55 -18.67
C LEU A 224 -19.58 11.27 -19.42
N ILE A 225 -19.93 12.13 -20.37
CA ILE A 225 -18.97 12.81 -21.26
C ILE A 225 -18.26 14.02 -20.64
N ASP A 226 -18.76 14.53 -19.52
CA ASP A 226 -18.33 15.79 -18.89
C ASP A 226 -17.37 15.60 -17.70
N PHE A 227 -16.92 14.37 -17.44
CA PHE A 227 -15.99 14.08 -16.36
C PHE A 227 -14.60 14.73 -16.60
N PRO A 228 -13.89 15.20 -15.55
CA PRO A 228 -12.62 15.90 -15.74
C PRO A 228 -11.55 15.05 -16.42
N GLU A 229 -10.83 15.63 -17.38
CA GLU A 229 -9.71 14.98 -18.05
C GLU A 229 -8.39 15.24 -17.33
N MET A 230 -7.52 14.23 -17.22
CA MET A 230 -6.22 14.37 -16.56
C MET A 230 -5.11 13.69 -17.36
N SER A 231 -3.93 14.31 -17.35
CA SER A 231 -2.69 13.65 -17.78
C SER A 231 -2.22 12.61 -16.76
N GLU A 232 -1.38 11.67 -17.19
CA GLU A 232 -0.73 10.70 -16.29
C GLU A 232 0.10 11.39 -15.19
N ARG A 233 0.71 12.55 -15.50
CA ARG A 233 1.45 13.37 -14.52
C ARG A 233 0.51 13.86 -13.42
N GLU A 234 -0.63 14.43 -13.79
CA GLU A 234 -1.62 14.94 -12.83
C GLU A 234 -2.21 13.82 -11.98
N LEU A 235 -2.46 12.65 -12.57
CA LEU A 235 -2.89 11.46 -11.82
C LEU A 235 -1.85 11.02 -10.79
N LYS A 236 -0.55 11.00 -11.14
CA LYS A 236 0.52 10.67 -10.18
C LYS A 236 0.57 11.65 -9.01
N ILE A 237 0.38 12.94 -9.28
CA ILE A 237 0.32 13.98 -8.25
C ILE A 237 -0.93 13.78 -7.38
N PHE A 238 -2.10 13.63 -8.01
CA PHE A 238 -3.37 13.45 -7.32
C PHE A 238 -3.37 12.20 -6.44
N PHE A 239 -2.84 11.08 -6.92
CA PHE A 239 -2.70 9.85 -6.15
C PHE A 239 -1.54 9.86 -5.16
N THR A 240 -0.72 10.91 -5.14
CA THR A 240 0.48 11.08 -4.30
C THR A 240 1.54 9.99 -4.54
N GLY A 241 1.63 9.46 -5.77
CA GLY A 241 2.63 8.47 -6.15
C GLY A 241 2.19 7.53 -7.28
N THR A 242 3.13 6.73 -7.77
CA THR A 242 2.91 5.77 -8.88
C THR A 242 2.25 4.47 -8.45
N TYR A 243 2.37 4.08 -7.17
CA TYR A 243 1.85 2.81 -6.67
C TYR A 243 0.33 2.68 -6.87
N GLN A 244 -0.41 3.70 -6.46
CA GLN A 244 -1.88 3.72 -6.61
C GLN A 244 -2.30 3.67 -8.08
N LEU A 245 -1.54 4.32 -8.98
CA LEU A 245 -1.79 4.24 -10.43
C LEU A 245 -1.56 2.82 -10.96
N SER A 246 -0.48 2.15 -10.55
CA SER A 246 -0.23 0.76 -10.94
C SER A 246 -1.34 -0.18 -10.46
N GLN A 247 -1.82 0.00 -9.22
CA GLN A 247 -2.92 -0.80 -8.67
C GLN A 247 -4.27 -0.48 -9.33
N ALA A 248 -4.50 0.78 -9.70
CA ALA A 248 -5.71 1.22 -10.39
C ALA A 248 -5.96 0.42 -11.69
N ILE A 249 -4.89 0.12 -12.44
CA ILE A 249 -4.96 -0.66 -13.68
C ILE A 249 -5.48 -2.08 -13.43
N SER A 250 -5.05 -2.74 -12.34
CA SER A 250 -5.52 -4.08 -11.98
C SER A 250 -6.98 -4.09 -11.56
N TYR A 251 -7.40 -3.15 -10.71
CA TYR A 251 -8.81 -3.02 -10.32
C TYR A 251 -9.70 -2.68 -11.51
N LEU A 252 -9.23 -1.83 -12.42
CA LEU A 252 -9.97 -1.47 -13.62
C LEU A 252 -10.28 -2.71 -14.47
N ALA A 253 -9.33 -3.64 -14.62
CA ALA A 253 -9.55 -4.86 -15.39
C ALA A 253 -10.70 -5.73 -14.86
N GLU A 254 -10.97 -5.71 -13.56
CA GLU A 254 -12.10 -6.43 -12.93
C GLU A 254 -13.42 -5.66 -13.01
N MET A 255 -13.39 -4.36 -13.27
CA MET A 255 -14.57 -3.49 -13.34
C MET A 255 -15.15 -3.33 -14.74
N LEU A 256 -14.32 -3.54 -15.78
CA LEU A 256 -14.72 -3.41 -17.17
C LEU A 256 -15.63 -4.56 -17.58
N ASP A 257 -16.70 -4.24 -18.29
CA ASP A 257 -17.48 -5.23 -19.03
C ASP A 257 -16.83 -5.57 -20.38
N ASP A 258 -17.49 -6.44 -21.15
CA ASP A 258 -17.02 -6.89 -22.48
C ASP A 258 -16.87 -5.73 -23.48
N ASN A 259 -17.58 -4.61 -23.25
CA ASN A 259 -17.53 -3.41 -24.08
C ASN A 259 -16.52 -2.36 -23.55
N ASN A 260 -15.71 -2.71 -22.55
CA ASN A 260 -14.79 -1.79 -21.86
C ASN A 260 -15.48 -0.61 -21.17
N ASN A 261 -16.71 -0.82 -20.72
CA ASN A 261 -17.47 0.14 -19.94
C ASN A 261 -17.48 -0.24 -18.46
N ILE A 262 -17.66 0.76 -17.60
CA ILE A 262 -17.91 0.55 -16.17
C ILE A 262 -19.33 0.98 -15.82
N ARG A 263 -19.99 0.22 -14.95
CA ARG A 263 -21.33 0.55 -14.46
C ARG A 263 -21.24 1.58 -13.35
N LEU A 264 -21.93 2.71 -13.52
CA LEU A 264 -21.99 3.77 -12.51
C LEU A 264 -23.40 4.34 -12.35
N SER A 265 -23.60 5.13 -11.31
CA SER A 265 -24.84 5.88 -11.09
C SER A 265 -24.53 7.32 -10.71
N PHE A 266 -25.35 8.28 -11.12
CA PHE A 266 -25.28 9.64 -10.58
C PHE A 266 -26.36 9.87 -9.52
N LEU A 267 -26.13 10.82 -8.62
CA LEU A 267 -27.14 11.27 -7.66
C LEU A 267 -28.15 12.19 -8.37
N LYS A 268 -29.45 11.86 -8.33
CA LYS A 268 -30.49 12.61 -9.06
C LYS A 268 -30.58 14.08 -8.68
N GLU A 269 -30.35 14.41 -7.41
CA GLU A 269 -30.38 15.78 -6.88
C GLU A 269 -29.12 16.56 -7.23
N ASN A 270 -28.01 15.87 -7.52
CA ASN A 270 -26.75 16.47 -7.94
C ASN A 270 -26.01 15.51 -8.87
N THR A 271 -26.22 15.68 -10.17
CA THR A 271 -25.66 14.82 -11.23
C THR A 271 -24.13 14.77 -11.23
N ASN A 272 -23.49 15.74 -10.58
CA ASN A 272 -22.04 15.83 -10.46
C ASN A 272 -21.47 14.95 -9.34
N ILE A 273 -22.32 14.19 -8.63
CA ILE A 273 -21.93 13.16 -7.68
C ILE A 273 -22.19 11.80 -8.32
N VAL A 274 -21.12 11.06 -8.60
CA VAL A 274 -21.19 9.68 -9.11
C VAL A 274 -20.91 8.67 -8.01
N LYS A 275 -21.61 7.55 -8.08
CA LYS A 275 -21.50 6.38 -7.22
C LYS A 275 -21.10 5.17 -8.07
N LEU A 276 -20.08 4.46 -7.62
CA LEU A 276 -19.59 3.24 -8.25
C LEU A 276 -19.37 2.14 -7.21
N GLU A 277 -19.44 0.90 -7.68
CA GLU A 277 -19.21 -0.29 -6.87
C GLU A 277 -17.95 -1.00 -7.39
N VAL A 278 -16.99 -1.23 -6.49
CA VAL A 278 -15.69 -1.83 -6.82
C VAL A 278 -15.53 -3.13 -6.03
N PRO A 279 -15.35 -4.29 -6.67
CA PRO A 279 -15.13 -5.55 -5.96
C PRO A 279 -13.82 -5.52 -5.17
N SER A 280 -13.77 -6.22 -4.03
CA SER A 280 -12.51 -6.43 -3.31
C SER A 280 -11.65 -7.47 -4.05
N ARG A 281 -10.38 -7.12 -4.26
CA ARG A 281 -9.35 -8.06 -4.77
C ARG A 281 -9.10 -9.26 -3.85
N HIS A 282 -9.42 -9.13 -2.55
CA HIS A 282 -9.13 -10.14 -1.53
C HIS A 282 -10.36 -10.91 -1.08
N LYS A 283 -11.58 -10.38 -1.28
CA LYS A 283 -12.82 -11.00 -0.82
C LYS A 283 -13.88 -10.95 -1.90
N LYS A 284 -14.16 -12.11 -2.52
CA LYS A 284 -15.13 -12.26 -3.62
C LYS A 284 -16.53 -11.69 -3.31
N LYS A 285 -16.95 -11.72 -2.04
CA LYS A 285 -18.27 -11.20 -1.60
C LYS A 285 -18.26 -9.72 -1.19
N GLN A 286 -17.08 -9.11 -1.03
CA GLN A 286 -16.96 -7.74 -0.56
C GLN A 286 -16.97 -6.79 -1.74
N ILE A 287 -17.87 -5.80 -1.70
CA ILE A 287 -17.97 -4.73 -2.69
C ILE A 287 -17.83 -3.41 -1.93
N TYR A 288 -16.97 -2.53 -2.43
CA TYR A 288 -16.76 -1.19 -1.89
C TYR A 288 -17.54 -0.15 -2.69
N LYS A 289 -18.28 0.70 -1.99
CA LYS A 289 -19.01 1.83 -2.59
C LYS A 289 -18.12 3.06 -2.58
N CYS A 290 -17.93 3.62 -3.77
CA CYS A 290 -17.13 4.80 -4.02
C CYS A 290 -18.03 5.94 -4.48
N TYR A 291 -17.73 7.14 -4.03
CA TYR A 291 -18.45 8.37 -4.32
C TYR A 291 -17.44 9.42 -4.77
N ILE A 292 -17.73 10.12 -5.87
CA ILE A 292 -16.87 11.19 -6.40
C ILE A 292 -17.76 12.36 -6.76
N GLN A 293 -17.44 13.53 -6.22
CA GLN A 293 -17.98 14.80 -6.67
C GLN A 293 -16.95 15.52 -7.54
N TYR A 294 -17.36 15.95 -8.72
CA TYR A 294 -16.50 16.60 -9.70
C TYR A 294 -17.12 17.89 -10.24
N ASN A 295 -16.31 18.66 -10.97
CA ASN A 295 -16.74 19.82 -11.73
C ASN A 295 -16.77 19.47 -13.23
N PRO A 296 -17.94 19.49 -13.88
CA PRO A 296 -18.09 19.15 -15.29
C PRO A 296 -17.17 19.93 -16.24
N ASN A 297 -16.74 19.29 -17.32
CA ASN A 297 -15.98 19.87 -18.43
C ASN A 297 -14.68 20.59 -18.00
N THR A 298 -14.05 20.11 -16.92
CA THR A 298 -12.79 20.67 -16.43
C THR A 298 -11.59 19.85 -16.88
N ILE A 299 -10.43 20.50 -16.94
CA ILE A 299 -9.15 19.85 -17.22
C ILE A 299 -8.31 19.92 -15.95
N GLY A 300 -7.73 18.77 -15.60
CA GLY A 300 -6.76 18.61 -14.54
C GLY A 300 -7.34 18.20 -13.18
N LYS A 301 -6.43 17.99 -12.24
CA LYS A 301 -6.72 17.40 -10.92
C LYS A 301 -7.71 18.21 -10.07
N SER A 302 -7.84 19.52 -10.29
CA SER A 302 -8.78 20.39 -9.59
C SER A 302 -10.25 20.14 -9.97
N GLY A 303 -10.49 19.42 -11.08
CA GLY A 303 -11.84 19.00 -11.47
C GLY A 303 -12.47 18.01 -10.50
N ILE A 304 -11.67 17.28 -9.72
CA ILE A 304 -12.17 16.39 -8.66
C ILE A 304 -12.24 17.17 -7.35
N LEU A 305 -13.46 17.43 -6.88
CA LEU A 305 -13.72 18.29 -5.74
C LEU A 305 -13.57 17.53 -4.41
N ARG A 306 -14.28 16.40 -4.31
CA ARG A 306 -14.35 15.56 -3.11
C ARG A 306 -14.56 14.10 -3.51
N TYR A 307 -14.10 13.16 -2.69
CA TYR A 307 -14.30 11.73 -2.92
C TYR A 307 -14.36 10.96 -1.59
N ALA A 308 -15.08 9.85 -1.59
CA ALA A 308 -15.20 8.96 -0.43
C ALA A 308 -15.32 7.51 -0.88
N CYS A 309 -14.78 6.60 -0.09
CA CYS A 309 -14.95 5.16 -0.26
C CYS A 309 -15.32 4.55 1.09
N ASP A 310 -16.06 3.45 1.13
CA ASP A 310 -16.41 2.72 2.35
C ASP A 310 -15.33 1.73 2.83
N CYS A 311 -14.15 1.70 2.17
CA CYS A 311 -13.00 0.91 2.62
C CYS A 311 -12.32 1.54 3.86
N ALA A 312 -11.45 0.78 4.54
CA ALA A 312 -10.83 1.20 5.81
C ALA A 312 -10.17 2.61 5.77
N ASN A 313 -9.49 2.92 4.67
CA ASN A 313 -8.78 4.19 4.42
C ASN A 313 -9.60 5.19 3.57
N GLY A 314 -10.88 4.90 3.30
CA GLY A 314 -11.69 5.55 2.27
C GLY A 314 -12.17 6.97 2.61
N ARG A 315 -11.93 7.44 3.84
CA ARG A 315 -12.20 8.82 4.26
C ARG A 315 -11.04 9.79 3.98
N ARG A 316 -9.87 9.31 3.55
CA ARG A 316 -8.71 10.21 3.30
C ARG A 316 -8.99 11.27 2.24
N THR A 317 -8.41 12.45 2.43
CA THR A 317 -8.40 13.56 1.46
C THR A 317 -7.02 13.76 0.83
N ILE A 318 -6.00 13.06 1.34
CA ILE A 318 -4.66 12.98 0.73
C ILE A 318 -4.52 11.71 -0.11
N GLY A 319 -4.41 11.86 -1.43
CA GLY A 319 -4.49 10.74 -2.36
C GLY A 319 -5.81 9.98 -2.21
N CYS A 320 -5.93 8.78 -2.78
CA CYS A 320 -7.19 8.02 -2.70
C CYS A 320 -6.92 6.53 -2.73
N CYS A 321 -7.77 5.72 -2.10
CA CYS A 321 -7.61 4.25 -2.10
C CYS A 321 -7.56 3.71 -3.53
N SER A 322 -7.07 2.49 -3.72
CA SER A 322 -6.97 1.87 -5.04
C SER A 322 -8.33 1.77 -5.76
N HIS A 323 -9.43 1.65 -5.01
CA HIS A 323 -10.79 1.64 -5.56
C HIS A 323 -11.12 2.97 -6.26
N LEU A 324 -10.93 4.10 -5.57
CA LEU A 324 -11.13 5.44 -6.14
C LEU A 324 -10.13 5.73 -7.26
N ALA A 325 -8.87 5.27 -7.10
CA ALA A 325 -7.85 5.47 -8.11
C ALA A 325 -8.21 4.78 -9.44
N ALA A 326 -8.78 3.57 -9.40
CA ALA A 326 -9.25 2.84 -10.58
C ALA A 326 -10.34 3.62 -11.34
N ILE A 327 -11.33 4.13 -10.61
CA ILE A 327 -12.44 4.89 -11.18
C ILE A 327 -11.93 6.19 -11.82
N ILE A 328 -11.16 6.97 -11.07
CA ILE A 328 -10.64 8.26 -11.53
C ILE A 328 -9.72 8.04 -12.73
N TYR A 329 -8.82 7.04 -12.67
CA TYR A 329 -7.95 6.71 -13.79
C TYR A 329 -8.74 6.38 -15.06
N TYR A 330 -9.79 5.57 -14.97
CA TYR A 330 -10.60 5.23 -16.14
C TYR A 330 -11.33 6.44 -16.71
N LEU A 331 -12.09 7.16 -15.88
CA LEU A 331 -12.95 8.26 -16.32
C LEU A 331 -12.18 9.48 -16.81
N SER A 332 -11.00 9.75 -16.24
CA SER A 332 -10.20 10.95 -16.59
C SER A 332 -9.12 10.69 -17.63
N HIS A 333 -8.75 9.43 -17.90
CA HIS A 333 -7.58 9.12 -18.72
C HIS A 333 -7.72 7.85 -19.56
N ALA A 334 -7.94 6.69 -18.93
CA ALA A 334 -7.80 5.40 -19.62
C ALA A 334 -8.81 5.20 -20.75
N ARG A 335 -10.04 5.71 -20.62
CA ARG A 335 -11.08 5.61 -21.65
C ARG A 335 -10.76 6.34 -22.96
N TYR A 336 -9.81 7.27 -22.92
CA TYR A 336 -9.35 8.04 -24.08
C TYR A 336 -8.10 7.42 -24.75
N LEU A 337 -7.54 6.36 -24.17
CA LEU A 337 -6.41 5.66 -24.76
C LEU A 337 -6.87 4.76 -25.90
N SER A 338 -6.02 4.57 -26.90
CA SER A 338 -6.28 3.65 -28.03
C SER A 338 -6.49 2.20 -27.58
N ARG A 339 -5.98 1.84 -26.41
CA ARG A 339 -6.18 0.54 -25.77
C ARG A 339 -6.10 0.66 -24.25
N ILE A 340 -7.11 0.11 -23.57
CA ILE A 340 -7.07 -0.07 -22.12
C ILE A 340 -6.25 -1.33 -21.80
N VAL A 341 -5.23 -1.18 -20.98
CA VAL A 341 -4.35 -2.29 -20.59
C VAL A 341 -5.05 -3.14 -19.53
N LYS A 342 -5.30 -4.41 -19.86
CA LYS A 342 -5.72 -5.44 -18.90
C LYS A 342 -4.50 -6.28 -18.47
N PRO A 343 -4.01 -6.17 -17.23
CA PRO A 343 -2.78 -6.85 -16.81
C PRO A 343 -2.91 -8.37 -16.92
N VAL A 344 -2.00 -8.96 -17.71
CA VAL A 344 -1.82 -10.42 -17.82
C VAL A 344 -3.11 -11.21 -18.13
N GLU A 345 -3.98 -10.64 -18.96
CA GLU A 345 -5.26 -11.21 -19.42
C GLU A 345 -5.14 -12.67 -19.89
N LYS A 346 -4.03 -13.02 -20.53
CA LYS A 346 -3.73 -14.38 -20.98
C LYS A 346 -3.80 -15.43 -19.85
N LEU A 347 -3.53 -15.06 -18.58
CA LEU A 347 -3.58 -16.01 -17.47
C LEU A 347 -5.00 -16.50 -17.15
N GLN A 348 -6.05 -15.76 -17.54
CA GLN A 348 -7.44 -16.13 -17.28
C GLN A 348 -7.86 -17.41 -18.02
N HIS A 349 -7.17 -17.74 -19.12
CA HIS A 349 -7.53 -18.85 -20.00
C HIS A 349 -6.47 -19.97 -20.04
N ILE A 350 -5.50 -19.98 -19.11
CA ILE A 350 -4.44 -21.01 -19.09
C ILE A 350 -4.93 -22.34 -18.52
N PHE A 351 -5.96 -22.31 -17.68
CA PHE A 351 -6.45 -23.50 -16.99
C PHE A 351 -7.88 -23.81 -17.45
N ASP A 352 -8.12 -25.07 -17.81
CA ASP A 352 -9.41 -25.56 -18.33
C ASP A 352 -10.50 -25.67 -17.24
N SER A 353 -10.15 -25.48 -15.96
CA SER A 353 -11.08 -25.51 -14.82
C SER A 353 -11.23 -24.12 -14.19
N GLU A 354 -12.36 -23.48 -14.40
CA GLU A 354 -12.65 -22.10 -13.92
C GLU A 354 -13.11 -22.06 -12.45
N ASP A 355 -13.54 -23.20 -11.90
CA ASP A 355 -14.07 -23.31 -10.53
C ASP A 355 -13.00 -23.67 -9.50
N ILE A 356 -12.03 -22.78 -9.30
CA ILE A 356 -11.13 -22.85 -8.13
C ILE A 356 -11.44 -21.67 -7.22
N VAL A 357 -11.90 -21.95 -6.00
CA VAL A 357 -12.02 -20.95 -4.94
C VAL A 357 -10.64 -20.84 -4.26
N PRO A 358 -9.88 -19.75 -4.47
CA PRO A 358 -8.61 -19.58 -3.77
C PRO A 358 -8.86 -19.49 -2.26
N THR A 359 -8.03 -20.18 -1.47
CA THR A 359 -8.03 -20.05 0.00
C THR A 359 -7.38 -18.72 0.35
N ILE A 360 -8.18 -17.69 0.63
CA ILE A 360 -7.68 -16.34 0.97
C ILE A 360 -7.67 -16.18 2.50
N ASN A 361 -6.55 -15.73 3.07
CA ASN A 361 -6.46 -15.35 4.48
C ASN A 361 -7.14 -13.98 4.68
N ASP A 362 -8.07 -13.90 5.63
CA ASP A 362 -9.00 -12.76 5.82
C ASP A 362 -8.37 -11.41 6.23
N ASP A 363 -7.07 -11.38 6.55
CA ASP A 363 -6.37 -10.23 7.16
C ASP A 363 -5.70 -9.27 6.16
N SER A 364 -5.77 -9.48 4.84
CA SER A 364 -5.00 -8.70 3.85
C SER A 364 -5.67 -7.40 3.34
N ASP A 365 -6.90 -7.10 3.78
CA ASP A 365 -7.66 -5.89 3.35
C ASP A 365 -7.23 -4.60 4.09
N GLU A 366 -6.29 -4.69 5.04
CA GLU A 366 -5.93 -3.55 5.88
C GLU A 366 -4.82 -2.65 5.32
N ASP A 367 -4.28 -2.93 4.13
CA ASP A 367 -3.23 -2.10 3.50
C ASP A 367 -3.65 -0.64 3.21
#